data_AF-D8Q8Z9-F1
#
_entry.id   AF-D8Q8Z9-F1
#
_cell.length_a   1.000
_cell.length_b   1.000
_cell.length_c   1.000
_cell.angle_alpha   90.00
_cell.angle_beta   90.00
_cell.angle_gamma   90.00
#
_symmetry.space_group_name_H-M   'P 1'
#
loop_
_entity.id
_entity.type
_entity.pdbx_description
1 polymer ?
#
loop_
_entity_poly.entity_id
_entity_poly.type
_entity_poly.pdbx_seq_one_letter_code
_entity_poly.pdbx_strand_id
1 'polypeptide(L)'
;MSSASQSSSGPIETAIRQKLTGLLQPQTLSITNDSWKHKHHAPMRAAGGGNGETHFSIQVVSDAFRGKTTIQRHRMIHSALSEELAQGLHSISLNTKTAEEAEKAAAQ
;
A
#
# COMPACT_ATOMS: atom_id res chain seq x y z
N MET A 1 2.76 -5.79 27.55
CA MET A 1 1.91 -5.37 26.41
C MET A 1 2.81 -5.35 25.19
N SER A 2 2.56 -6.25 24.24
CA SER A 2 3.56 -6.86 23.38
C SER A 2 4.03 -5.99 22.20
N SER A 3 5.35 -5.92 22.07
CA SER A 3 6.20 -5.76 20.88
C SER A 3 5.58 -5.20 19.59
N ALA A 4 5.75 -3.89 19.36
CA ALA A 4 5.68 -3.29 18.04
C ALA A 4 7.10 -3.19 17.45
N SER A 5 7.51 -4.19 16.68
CA SER A 5 8.73 -4.15 15.86
C SER A 5 8.61 -3.03 14.83
N GLN A 6 9.25 -1.89 15.10
CA GLN A 6 9.29 -0.75 14.18
C GLN A 6 10.38 -0.99 13.13
N SER A 7 9.96 -1.40 11.94
CA SER A 7 10.77 -1.30 10.73
C SER A 7 10.78 0.16 10.28
N SER A 8 11.96 0.69 9.93
CA SER A 8 12.20 2.08 9.51
C SER A 8 11.54 2.42 8.17
N SER A 9 10.22 2.57 8.20
CA SER A 9 9.37 2.93 7.08
C SER A 9 9.17 4.44 6.97
N GLY A 10 9.02 4.97 5.76
CA GLY A 10 8.83 6.41 5.52
C GLY A 10 7.54 6.99 6.13
N PRO A 11 7.39 8.34 6.16
CA PRO A 11 6.21 9.00 6.72
C PRO A 11 4.92 8.61 5.96
N ILE A 12 4.99 8.50 4.63
CA ILE A 12 3.85 8.10 3.78
C ILE A 12 3.47 6.63 4.04
N GLU A 13 4.45 5.73 4.10
CA GLU A 13 4.21 4.32 4.41
C GLU A 13 3.55 4.13 5.78
N THR A 14 4.00 4.89 6.78
CA THR A 14 3.43 4.86 8.13
C THR A 14 1.97 5.31 8.14
N ALA A 15 1.66 6.40 7.45
CA ALA A 15 0.28 6.91 7.32
C ALA A 15 -0.64 5.89 6.63
N ILE A 16 -0.19 5.32 5.50
CA ILE A 16 -0.89 4.25 4.76
C ILE A 16 -1.18 3.08 5.69
N ARG A 17 -0.15 2.61 6.42
CA ARG A 17 -0.27 1.49 7.35
C ARG A 17 -1.32 1.73 8.41
N GLN A 18 -1.26 2.88 9.10
CA GLN A 18 -2.21 3.19 10.16
C GLN A 18 -3.65 3.27 9.66
N LYS A 19 -3.88 3.93 8.52
CA LYS A 19 -5.22 4.05 7.92
C LYS A 19 -5.78 2.69 7.51
N LEU A 20 -4.99 1.87 6.82
CA LEU A 20 -5.42 0.54 6.38
C LEU A 20 -5.66 -0.40 7.56
N THR A 21 -4.80 -0.36 8.58
CA THR A 21 -4.98 -1.17 9.79
C THR A 21 -6.26 -0.77 10.54
N GLY A 22 -6.55 0.52 10.67
CA GLY A 22 -7.76 1.01 11.34
C GLY A 22 -9.05 0.71 10.56
N LEU A 23 -9.04 0.89 9.24
CA LEU A 23 -10.23 0.71 8.40
C LEU A 23 -10.56 -0.74 8.08
N LEU A 24 -9.54 -1.56 7.81
CA LEU A 24 -9.72 -2.90 7.23
C LEU A 24 -9.33 -4.02 8.19
N GLN A 25 -8.69 -3.71 9.32
CA GLN A 25 -8.20 -4.69 10.30
C GLN A 25 -7.61 -5.94 9.63
N PRO A 26 -6.62 -5.77 8.72
CA PRO A 26 -6.12 -6.88 7.94
C PRO A 26 -5.35 -7.86 8.81
N GLN A 27 -5.47 -9.15 8.49
CA GLN A 27 -4.63 -10.19 9.07
C GLN A 27 -3.18 -10.04 8.63
N THR A 28 -2.97 -9.70 7.36
CA THR A 28 -1.63 -9.49 6.79
C THR A 28 -1.61 -8.18 6.02
N LEU A 29 -0.62 -7.34 6.31
CA LEU A 29 -0.38 -6.08 5.63
C LEU A 29 1.10 -5.98 5.27
N SER A 30 1.39 -5.94 3.97
CA SER A 30 2.72 -5.70 3.43
C SER A 30 2.70 -4.45 2.57
N ILE A 31 3.62 -3.53 2.82
CA ILE A 31 3.78 -2.30 2.05
C ILE A 31 5.21 -2.30 1.52
N THR A 32 5.37 -2.03 0.23
CA THR A 32 6.67 -2.04 -0.45
C THR A 32 6.78 -0.79 -1.31
N ASN A 33 7.87 -0.06 -1.12
CA ASN A 33 8.16 1.12 -1.92
C ASN A 33 8.94 0.72 -3.19
N ASP A 34 8.26 0.68 -4.33
CA ASP A 34 8.83 0.31 -5.64
C ASP A 34 9.34 1.51 -6.44
N SER A 35 9.34 2.71 -5.85
CA SER A 35 9.66 3.93 -6.57
C SER A 35 11.06 4.03 -7.20
N TRP A 36 11.97 3.14 -6.82
CA TRP A 36 13.37 3.16 -7.28
C TRP A 36 13.53 2.50 -8.65
N LYS A 37 12.49 1.80 -9.15
CA LYS A 37 12.52 0.99 -10.38
C LYS A 37 12.52 1.80 -11.69
N HIS A 38 12.35 3.12 -11.62
CA HIS A 38 12.32 4.03 -12.78
C HIS A 38 13.64 4.79 -13.02
N LYS A 39 14.79 4.29 -12.54
CA LYS A 39 16.11 4.92 -12.81
C LYS A 39 16.74 4.59 -14.17
N HIS A 40 16.12 3.77 -15.01
CA HIS A 40 16.67 3.41 -16.33
C HIS A 40 15.90 4.14 -17.44
N HIS A 41 16.54 5.17 -18.02
CA HIS A 41 16.11 6.06 -19.13
C HIS A 41 15.54 7.43 -18.75
N ALA A 42 16.43 8.38 -18.46
CA ALA A 42 16.58 9.64 -19.20
C ALA A 42 17.30 10.71 -18.33
N PRO A 43 18.30 11.42 -18.87
CA PRO A 43 19.01 12.48 -18.15
C PRO A 43 18.11 13.73 -18.05
N MET A 44 17.32 13.83 -16.99
CA MET A 44 16.82 15.13 -16.53
C MET A 44 16.88 15.20 -15.01
N ARG A 45 18.11 15.40 -14.51
CA ARG A 45 18.33 16.08 -13.24
C ARG A 45 17.91 17.55 -13.41
N ALA A 46 16.62 17.85 -13.35
CA ALA A 46 16.07 19.19 -13.04
C ALA A 46 14.57 19.24 -13.39
N ALA A 47 13.70 18.97 -12.41
CA ALA A 47 12.42 19.66 -12.22
C ALA A 47 11.67 19.04 -11.01
N GLY A 48 11.87 19.61 -9.82
CA GLY A 48 10.88 19.51 -8.74
C GLY A 48 10.84 18.22 -7.92
N GLY A 49 11.69 18.13 -6.90
CA GLY A 49 11.28 17.78 -5.52
C GLY A 49 10.35 16.59 -5.25
N GLY A 50 10.41 15.50 -6.01
CA GLY A 50 9.71 14.27 -5.65
C GLY A 50 10.54 13.43 -4.70
N ASN A 51 10.21 13.41 -3.40
CA ASN A 51 10.72 12.39 -2.47
C ASN A 51 10.50 11.02 -3.11
N GLY A 52 11.49 10.13 -3.06
CA GLY A 52 11.52 8.89 -3.84
C GLY A 52 10.18 8.16 -3.90
N GLU A 53 9.40 8.17 -2.82
CA GLU A 53 8.03 7.68 -2.58
C GLU A 53 6.90 8.01 -3.60
N THR A 54 7.10 7.73 -4.89
CA THR A 54 6.08 7.94 -5.95
C THR A 54 5.21 6.72 -6.23
N HIS A 55 5.72 5.50 -5.98
CA HIS A 55 5.06 4.24 -6.27
C HIS A 55 5.11 3.30 -5.07
N PHE A 56 3.96 2.81 -4.64
CA PHE A 56 3.86 1.83 -3.56
C PHE A 56 3.04 0.61 -3.98
N SER A 57 3.56 -0.56 -3.63
CA SER A 57 2.89 -1.84 -3.73
C SER A 57 2.38 -2.24 -2.35
N ILE A 58 1.06 -2.33 -2.19
CA ILE A 58 0.39 -2.64 -0.93
C ILE A 58 -0.34 -3.95 -1.11
N GLN A 59 0.01 -4.94 -0.30
CA GLN A 59 -0.70 -6.20 -0.19
C GLN A 59 -1.47 -6.25 1.12
N VAL A 60 -2.78 -6.43 1.03
CA VAL A 60 -3.68 -6.48 2.18
C VAL A 60 -4.48 -7.77 2.11
N VAL A 61 -4.40 -8.56 3.17
CA VAL A 61 -5.24 -9.73 3.41
C VAL A 61 -6.23 -9.41 4.51
N SER A 62 -7.51 -9.33 4.16
CA SER A 62 -8.57 -9.06 5.14
C SER A 62 -9.88 -9.73 4.74
N ASP A 63 -10.65 -10.17 5.74
CA ASP A 63 -12.03 -10.64 5.54
C ASP A 63 -12.99 -9.49 5.21
N ALA A 64 -12.60 -8.23 5.46
CA ALA A 64 -13.39 -7.05 5.07
C ALA A 64 -13.67 -6.96 3.56
N PHE A 65 -12.92 -7.71 2.76
CA PHE A 65 -13.07 -7.82 1.31
C PHE A 65 -14.02 -8.94 0.87
N ARG A 66 -14.46 -9.80 1.78
CA ARG A 66 -15.39 -10.89 1.51
C ARG A 66 -16.72 -10.33 1.01
N GLY A 67 -17.20 -10.83 -0.12
CA GLY A 67 -18.42 -10.35 -0.77
C GLY A 67 -18.30 -8.98 -1.48
N LYS A 68 -17.12 -8.36 -1.53
CA LYS A 68 -16.88 -7.10 -2.27
C LYS A 68 -16.11 -7.35 -3.56
N THR A 69 -16.47 -6.62 -4.61
CA THR A 69 -15.77 -6.69 -5.90
C THR A 69 -14.42 -5.98 -5.83
N THR A 70 -13.47 -6.37 -6.68
CA THR A 70 -12.13 -5.76 -6.76
C THR A 70 -12.19 -4.23 -6.87
N ILE A 71 -13.11 -3.71 -7.68
CA ILE A 71 -13.30 -2.25 -7.85
C ILE A 71 -13.75 -1.61 -6.54
N GLN A 72 -14.68 -2.21 -5.79
CA GLN A 72 -15.11 -1.69 -4.50
C GLN A 72 -13.96 -1.70 -3.48
N ARG A 73 -13.18 -2.78 -3.45
CA ARG A 73 -11.97 -2.89 -2.60
C ARG A 73 -11.00 -1.74 -2.91
N HIS A 74 -10.70 -1.54 -4.18
CA HIS A 74 -9.79 -0.48 -4.63
C HIS A 74 -10.34 0.91 -4.33
N ARG A 75 -11.63 1.16 -4.56
CA ARG A 75 -12.27 2.46 -4.25
C ARG A 75 -12.21 2.80 -2.76
N MET A 76 -12.44 1.83 -1.87
CA MET A 76 -12.33 2.06 -0.43
C MET A 76 -10.92 2.47 -0.02
N ILE A 77 -9.90 1.77 -0.54
CA ILE A 77 -8.50 2.06 -0.24
C ILE A 77 -8.08 3.39 -0.86
N HIS A 78 -8.40 3.63 -2.13
CA HIS A 78 -8.12 4.91 -2.77
C HIS A 78 -8.76 6.08 -2.03
N SER A 79 -9.99 5.92 -1.53
CA SER A 79 -10.67 6.97 -0.76
C SER A 79 -9.94 7.23 0.56
N ALA A 80 -9.48 6.18 1.24
CA ALA A 80 -8.70 6.31 2.48
C ALA A 80 -7.33 6.97 2.25
N LEU A 81 -6.71 6.68 1.12
CA LEU A 81 -5.37 7.17 0.76
C LEU A 81 -5.39 8.43 -0.10
N SER A 82 -6.56 9.02 -0.39
CA SER A 82 -6.68 10.18 -1.26
C SER A 82 -5.89 11.39 -0.74
N GLU A 83 -5.80 11.54 0.59
CA GLU A 83 -4.96 12.57 1.23
C GLU A 83 -3.48 12.34 0.93
N GLU A 84 -2.99 11.10 1.08
CA GLU A 84 -1.61 10.71 0.78
C GLU A 84 -1.28 10.84 -0.72
N LEU A 85 -2.23 10.49 -1.60
CA LEU A 85 -2.17 10.77 -3.05
C LEU A 85 -1.97 12.26 -3.33
N ALA A 86 -2.62 13.14 -2.56
CA ALA A 86 -2.42 14.59 -2.68
C ALA A 86 -1.05 15.06 -2.12
N GLN A 87 -0.43 14.30 -1.20
CA GLN A 87 0.88 14.64 -0.62
C GLN A 87 2.08 14.31 -1.53
N GLY A 88 1.87 13.63 -2.67
CA GLY A 88 2.94 13.34 -3.64
C GLY A 88 3.02 11.87 -4.08
N LEU A 89 2.14 11.01 -3.57
CA LEU A 89 1.97 9.64 -4.02
C LEU A 89 1.31 9.60 -5.40
N HIS A 90 2.05 9.15 -6.42
CA HIS A 90 1.60 9.19 -7.82
C HIS A 90 0.70 8.00 -8.18
N SER A 91 1.08 6.79 -7.77
CA SER A 91 0.31 5.57 -8.06
C SER A 91 0.52 4.50 -6.99
N ILE A 92 -0.53 3.72 -6.73
CA ILE A 92 -0.53 2.60 -5.79
C ILE A 92 -0.99 1.32 -6.46
N SER A 93 -0.22 0.26 -6.27
CA SER A 93 -0.59 -1.10 -6.64
C SER A 93 -1.23 -1.78 -5.45
N LEU A 94 -2.54 -2.00 -5.52
CA LEU A 94 -3.32 -2.63 -4.47
C LEU A 94 -3.53 -4.10 -4.79
N ASN A 95 -3.01 -4.98 -3.93
CA ASN A 95 -3.32 -6.40 -3.97
C ASN A 95 -4.22 -6.74 -2.78
N THR A 96 -5.51 -6.88 -3.04
CA THR A 96 -6.54 -7.08 -2.02
C THR A 96 -7.06 -8.51 -2.06
N LYS A 97 -6.59 -9.34 -1.12
CA LYS A 97 -6.98 -10.75 -1.02
C LYS A 97 -7.85 -10.98 0.21
N THR A 98 -8.77 -11.93 0.14
CA THR A 98 -9.44 -12.43 1.35
C THR A 98 -8.50 -13.39 2.10
N ALA A 99 -8.82 -13.65 3.37
CA ALA A 99 -8.11 -14.66 4.16
C ALA A 99 -8.12 -16.02 3.45
N GLU A 100 -9.27 -16.42 2.89
CA GLU A 100 -9.44 -17.65 2.10
C GLU A 100 -8.53 -17.68 0.86
N GLU A 101 -8.42 -16.57 0.12
CA GLU A 101 -7.54 -16.48 -1.07
C GLU A 101 -6.06 -16.51 -0.70
N ALA A 102 -5.68 -15.89 0.43
CA ALA A 102 -4.31 -15.89 0.91
C ALA A 102 -3.89 -17.28 1.42
N GLU A 103 -4.77 -17.98 2.13
CA GLU A 103 -4.55 -19.36 2.57
C GLU A 103 -4.36 -20.30 1.36
N LYS A 104 -5.20 -20.16 0.34
CA LYS A 104 -5.01 -20.90 -0.93
C LYS A 104 -3.68 -20.58 -1.61
N ALA A 105 -3.27 -19.32 -1.63
CA ALA A 105 -2.02 -18.91 -2.25
C ALA A 105 -0.77 -19.35 -1.46
N ALA A 106 -0.88 -19.55 -0.15
CA ALA A 106 0.21 -20.06 0.69
C ALA A 106 0.34 -21.60 0.63
N ALA A 107 -0.73 -22.29 0.24
CA ALA A 107 -0.77 -23.75 0.11
C ALA A 107 -0.39 -24.27 -1.30
N GLN A 108 -0.08 -23.38 -2.24
CA GLN A 108 0.32 -23.67 -3.62
C GLN A 108 1.79 -23.36 -3.84
#